data_AF-A0A258B010-F1
#
_entry.id   AF-A0A258B010-F1
#
_cell.length_a   1.000
_cell.length_b   1.000
_cell.length_c   1.000
_cell.angle_alpha   90.00
_cell.angle_beta   90.00
_cell.angle_gamma   90.00
#
_symmetry.space_group_name_H-M   'P 1'
#
loop_
_entity.id
_entity.type
_entity.pdbx_description
1 polymer ?
#
loop_
_entity_poly.entity_id
_entity_poly.type
_entity_poly.pdbx_seq_one_letter_code
_entity_poly.pdbx_strand_id
1 'polypeptide(L)'
;MNILYDPEFYSAYADESKASARCIVSKLVALLQPASAVDIGCGVGTWLSVFDELGVPTLRGFDGSYVQEKEFKLAWHRFTPVDLENPPQSPGSRFDMAISMEVAEHLTADKAERFVDFLCSCSDVVAFSAAIPFQGGTDHRNEQWQSYWAEKFLARGYLASDLLRRHAWGAPDCAYYYQQNVVLYVHKDSRWAASIPDAQWISRQADCVKLNVVHPAKWLLAHDDKGLGLRRIFHALPNALKMAARKHAPWLRLPQVIFRLVLRRFC
;
A
#
# COMPACT_ATOMS: atom_id res chain seq x y z
N MET A 1 -25.10 17.57 8.07
CA MET A 1 -24.94 17.42 6.61
C MET A 1 -23.59 16.80 6.37
N ASN A 2 -23.57 15.62 5.75
CA ASN A 2 -22.40 14.76 5.59
C ASN A 2 -21.39 15.42 4.63
N ILE A 3 -20.23 15.81 5.15
CA ILE A 3 -19.08 16.28 4.36
C ILE A 3 -18.21 15.07 4.00
N LEU A 4 -18.78 14.17 3.22
CA LEU A 4 -18.11 12.99 2.69
C LEU A 4 -18.68 12.84 1.28
N TYR A 5 -17.81 12.98 0.26
CA TYR A 5 -18.09 12.75 -1.17
C TYR A 5 -18.73 13.92 -1.95
N ASP A 6 -18.00 15.02 -2.13
CA ASP A 6 -18.31 16.03 -3.16
C ASP A 6 -17.67 15.62 -4.51
N PRO A 7 -18.36 15.73 -5.66
CA PRO A 7 -17.79 15.60 -7.01
C PRO A 7 -16.40 16.26 -7.22
N GLU A 8 -16.12 17.38 -6.56
CA GLU A 8 -14.82 18.08 -6.65
C GLU A 8 -13.67 17.31 -5.98
N PHE A 9 -13.96 16.50 -4.95
CA PHE A 9 -13.02 15.57 -4.35
C PHE A 9 -12.66 14.45 -5.33
N TYR A 10 -13.64 13.90 -6.07
CA TYR A 10 -13.39 12.86 -7.07
C TYR A 10 -12.60 13.38 -8.28
N SER A 11 -12.79 14.64 -8.71
CA SER A 11 -12.02 15.20 -9.83
C SER A 11 -10.55 15.45 -9.46
N ALA A 12 -10.29 16.04 -8.28
CA ALA A 12 -8.92 16.28 -7.79
C ALA A 12 -8.14 14.97 -7.55
N TYR A 13 -8.80 13.93 -7.01
CA TYR A 13 -8.18 12.60 -6.85
C TYR A 13 -7.98 11.86 -8.18
N ALA A 14 -8.91 11.99 -9.13
CA ALA A 14 -8.75 11.40 -10.46
C ALA A 14 -7.53 12.00 -11.19
N ASP A 15 -7.28 13.29 -11.01
CA ASP A 15 -6.11 13.97 -11.56
C ASP A 15 -4.82 13.55 -10.86
N GLU A 16 -4.80 13.47 -9.52
CA GLU A 16 -3.62 13.02 -8.76
C GLU A 16 -3.27 11.55 -9.05
N SER A 17 -4.28 10.66 -9.06
CA SER A 17 -4.08 9.23 -9.36
C SER A 17 -3.58 9.02 -10.78
N LYS A 18 -4.15 9.74 -11.76
CA LYS A 18 -3.71 9.65 -13.16
C LYS A 18 -2.30 10.21 -13.35
N ALA A 19 -1.94 11.31 -12.69
CA ALA A 19 -0.60 11.87 -12.72
C ALA A 19 0.44 10.92 -12.09
N SER A 20 0.10 10.31 -10.96
CA SER A 20 0.92 9.28 -10.31
C SER A 20 1.08 8.04 -11.18
N ALA A 21 -0.01 7.59 -11.82
CA ALA A 21 0.03 6.50 -12.78
C ALA A 21 0.95 6.83 -13.96
N ARG A 22 0.90 8.05 -14.52
CA ARG A 22 1.86 8.49 -15.56
C ARG A 22 3.31 8.41 -15.07
N CYS A 23 3.61 8.90 -13.87
CA CYS A 23 4.96 8.82 -13.30
C CYS A 23 5.48 7.38 -13.24
N ILE A 24 4.70 6.45 -12.68
CA ILE A 24 5.14 5.07 -12.45
C ILE A 24 5.05 4.21 -13.72
N VAL A 25 3.94 4.29 -14.45
CA VAL A 25 3.70 3.47 -15.65
C VAL A 25 4.65 3.85 -16.79
N SER A 26 4.98 5.13 -16.99
CA SER A 26 5.96 5.51 -18.00
C SER A 26 7.33 4.87 -17.75
N LYS A 27 7.76 4.78 -16.48
CA LYS A 27 9.00 4.07 -16.12
C LYS A 27 8.93 2.58 -16.40
N LEU A 28 7.79 1.95 -16.09
CA LEU A 28 7.56 0.51 -16.32
C LEU A 28 7.55 0.18 -17.81
N VAL A 29 6.79 0.92 -18.63
CA VAL A 29 6.74 0.72 -20.07
C VAL A 29 8.11 0.94 -20.71
N ALA A 30 8.86 1.95 -20.29
CA ALA A 30 10.20 2.21 -20.80
C ALA A 30 11.20 1.07 -20.47
N LEU A 31 11.04 0.39 -19.33
CA LEU A 31 11.93 -0.69 -18.91
C LEU A 31 11.55 -2.05 -19.50
N LEU A 32 10.25 -2.32 -19.61
CA LEU A 32 9.72 -3.66 -19.83
C LEU A 32 9.12 -3.86 -21.22
N GLN A 33 8.65 -2.77 -21.85
CA GLN A 33 7.90 -2.78 -23.10
C GLN A 33 6.84 -3.91 -23.14
N PRO A 34 5.92 -3.97 -22.15
CA PRO A 34 4.99 -5.08 -22.04
C PRO A 34 3.99 -5.06 -23.20
N ALA A 35 3.69 -6.23 -23.78
CA ALA A 35 2.59 -6.37 -24.74
C ALA A 35 1.24 -6.55 -24.04
N SER A 36 1.25 -6.84 -22.74
CA SER A 36 0.04 -7.04 -21.95
C SER A 36 0.22 -6.61 -20.49
N ALA A 37 -0.80 -5.95 -19.93
CA ALA A 37 -0.82 -5.57 -18.51
C ALA A 37 -2.18 -5.86 -17.87
N VAL A 38 -2.15 -6.28 -16.61
CA VAL A 38 -3.34 -6.47 -15.78
C VAL A 38 -3.27 -5.63 -14.51
N ASP A 39 -4.38 -4.98 -14.17
CA ASP A 39 -4.53 -4.15 -12.98
C ASP A 39 -5.52 -4.82 -12.00
N ILE A 40 -5.01 -5.18 -10.82
CA ILE A 40 -5.76 -5.85 -9.75
C ILE A 40 -6.11 -4.82 -8.67
N GLY A 41 -7.42 -4.59 -8.50
CA GLY A 41 -7.94 -3.41 -7.80
C GLY A 41 -7.94 -2.17 -8.70
N CYS A 42 -8.34 -2.34 -9.96
CA CYS A 42 -8.23 -1.30 -10.98
C CYS A 42 -9.19 -0.11 -10.82
N GLY A 43 -10.18 -0.20 -9.94
CA GLY A 43 -11.27 0.74 -9.77
C GLY A 43 -11.92 1.09 -11.11
N VAL A 44 -11.95 2.38 -11.43
CA VAL A 44 -12.46 2.90 -12.70
C VAL A 44 -11.47 2.78 -13.88
N GLY A 45 -10.36 2.06 -13.72
CA GLY A 45 -9.35 1.83 -14.75
C GLY A 45 -8.37 2.98 -14.96
N THR A 46 -8.08 3.78 -13.92
CA THR A 46 -7.18 4.95 -14.05
C THR A 46 -5.78 4.56 -14.50
N TRP A 47 -5.17 3.54 -13.86
CA TRP A 47 -3.84 3.09 -14.22
C TRP A 47 -3.80 2.41 -15.59
N LEU A 48 -4.83 1.61 -15.90
CA LEU A 48 -5.01 1.03 -17.23
C LEU A 48 -5.12 2.09 -18.34
N SER A 49 -5.76 3.23 -18.07
CA SER A 49 -5.90 4.30 -19.08
C SER A 49 -4.54 4.89 -19.47
N VAL A 50 -3.59 4.91 -18.53
CA VAL A 50 -2.22 5.37 -18.80
C VAL A 50 -1.43 4.31 -19.59
N PHE A 51 -1.62 3.02 -19.30
CA PHE A 51 -1.05 1.96 -20.14
C PHE A 51 -1.58 2.02 -21.58
N ASP A 52 -2.87 2.31 -21.76
CA ASP A 52 -3.51 2.47 -23.08
C ASP A 52 -2.95 3.70 -23.82
N GLU A 53 -2.80 4.84 -23.13
CA GLU A 53 -2.14 6.07 -23.66
C GLU A 53 -0.70 5.80 -24.12
N LEU A 54 0.01 4.89 -23.45
CA LEU A 54 1.38 4.50 -23.78
C LEU A 54 1.47 3.34 -24.78
N GLY A 55 0.34 2.89 -25.33
CA GLY A 55 0.28 1.94 -26.44
C GLY A 55 0.39 0.47 -26.05
N VAL A 56 0.13 0.09 -24.80
CA VAL A 56 0.09 -1.33 -24.41
C VAL A 56 -1.19 -1.98 -24.95
N PRO A 57 -1.10 -3.00 -25.84
CA PRO A 57 -2.25 -3.41 -26.63
C PRO A 57 -3.26 -4.28 -25.88
N THR A 58 -2.80 -5.11 -24.94
CA THR A 58 -3.67 -6.03 -24.20
C THR A 58 -3.80 -5.60 -22.75
N LEU A 59 -5.00 -5.16 -22.36
CA LEU A 59 -5.27 -4.63 -21.02
C LEU A 59 -6.45 -5.34 -20.38
N ARG A 60 -6.34 -5.64 -19.08
CA ARG A 60 -7.41 -6.22 -18.27
C ARG A 60 -7.43 -5.59 -16.88
N GLY A 61 -8.61 -5.25 -16.39
CA GLY A 61 -8.84 -4.80 -15.03
C GLY A 61 -9.68 -5.81 -14.26
N PHE A 62 -9.30 -6.05 -13.00
CA PHE A 62 -10.08 -6.81 -12.04
C PHE A 62 -10.38 -5.94 -10.81
N ASP A 63 -11.64 -5.85 -10.44
CA ASP A 63 -12.09 -5.13 -9.23
C ASP A 63 -13.47 -5.64 -8.79
N GLY A 64 -14.03 -5.16 -7.69
CA GLY A 64 -15.35 -5.55 -7.20
C GLY A 64 -16.50 -5.18 -8.16
N SER A 65 -17.64 -5.84 -7.98
CA SER A 65 -18.85 -5.63 -8.79
C SER A 65 -19.50 -4.25 -8.62
N TYR A 66 -18.97 -3.40 -7.74
CA TYR A 66 -19.41 -2.03 -7.55
C TYR A 66 -18.95 -1.07 -8.66
N VAL A 67 -17.93 -1.45 -9.45
CA VAL A 67 -17.49 -0.64 -10.60
C VAL A 67 -18.58 -0.63 -11.67
N GLN A 68 -18.95 0.56 -12.14
CA GLN A 68 -20.00 0.73 -13.13
C GLN A 68 -19.41 0.94 -14.53
N GLU A 69 -20.04 0.33 -15.54
CA GLU A 69 -19.62 0.43 -16.95
C GLU A 69 -19.45 1.88 -17.42
N LYS A 70 -20.37 2.77 -17.03
CA LYS A 70 -20.35 4.19 -17.41
C LYS A 70 -19.16 4.98 -16.83
N GLU A 71 -18.51 4.46 -15.78
CA GLU A 71 -17.41 5.12 -15.07
C GLU A 71 -16.04 4.55 -15.47
N PHE A 72 -16.03 3.33 -16.02
CA PHE A 72 -14.82 2.66 -16.44
C PHE A 72 -14.17 3.35 -17.64
N LYS A 73 -12.89 3.68 -17.53
CA LYS A 73 -12.15 4.53 -18.49
C LYS A 73 -11.78 3.83 -19.80
N LEU A 74 -11.93 2.51 -19.88
CA LEU A 74 -11.65 1.70 -21.06
C LEU A 74 -12.94 1.02 -21.55
N ALA A 75 -12.86 0.34 -22.69
CA ALA A 75 -13.96 -0.51 -23.16
C ALA A 75 -14.30 -1.58 -22.11
N TRP A 76 -15.59 -1.72 -21.77
CA TRP A 76 -16.07 -2.54 -20.65
C TRP A 76 -15.66 -4.01 -20.70
N HIS A 77 -15.49 -4.59 -21.89
CA HIS A 77 -15.01 -5.97 -22.05
C HIS A 77 -13.58 -6.21 -21.50
N ARG A 78 -12.84 -5.13 -21.20
CA ARG A 78 -11.53 -5.16 -20.54
C ARG A 78 -11.65 -5.16 -19.01
N PHE A 79 -12.85 -5.10 -18.44
CA PHE A 79 -13.10 -5.22 -17.01
C PHE A 79 -13.63 -6.62 -16.67
N THR A 80 -13.36 -7.11 -15.47
CA THR A 80 -13.95 -8.33 -14.94
C THR A 80 -14.19 -8.20 -13.44
N PRO A 81 -15.44 -8.33 -12.96
CA PRO A 81 -15.73 -8.24 -11.54
C PRO A 81 -15.15 -9.45 -10.80
N VAL A 82 -14.38 -9.22 -9.74
CA VAL A 82 -13.75 -10.22 -8.88
C VAL A 82 -13.83 -9.77 -7.42
N ASP A 83 -14.20 -10.69 -6.53
CA ASP A 83 -14.00 -10.51 -5.09
C ASP A 83 -12.50 -10.69 -4.77
N LEU A 84 -11.82 -9.59 -4.45
CA LEU A 84 -10.37 -9.59 -4.19
C LEU A 84 -9.99 -10.22 -2.83
N GLU A 85 -10.94 -10.46 -1.92
CA GLU A 85 -10.68 -11.31 -0.75
C GLU A 85 -10.69 -12.80 -1.12
N ASN A 86 -11.40 -13.17 -2.19
CA ASN A 86 -11.52 -14.53 -2.69
C ASN A 86 -11.28 -14.60 -4.21
N PRO A 87 -10.11 -14.16 -4.70
CA PRO A 87 -9.83 -14.14 -6.13
C PRO A 87 -9.74 -15.57 -6.68
N PRO A 88 -9.96 -15.76 -8.00
CA PRO A 88 -9.74 -17.05 -8.63
C PRO A 88 -8.26 -17.45 -8.55
N GLN A 89 -7.96 -18.73 -8.72
CA GLN A 89 -6.58 -19.23 -8.70
C GLN A 89 -5.71 -18.62 -9.82
N SER A 90 -6.32 -18.28 -10.96
CA SER A 90 -5.64 -17.64 -12.09
C SER A 90 -6.58 -16.70 -12.84
N PRO A 91 -6.05 -15.72 -13.59
CA PRO A 91 -6.85 -14.88 -14.49
C PRO A 91 -7.21 -15.57 -15.82
N GLY A 92 -6.95 -16.88 -15.97
CA GLY A 92 -7.15 -17.64 -17.21
C GLY A 92 -6.01 -17.50 -18.22
N SER A 93 -5.44 -16.31 -18.37
CA SER A 93 -4.25 -16.04 -19.19
C SER A 93 -3.27 -15.15 -18.44
N ARG A 94 -1.97 -15.43 -18.54
CA ARG A 94 -0.94 -14.58 -17.94
C ARG A 94 -0.70 -13.32 -18.76
N PHE A 95 -0.17 -12.30 -18.09
CA PHE A 95 0.18 -11.00 -18.65
C PHE A 95 1.69 -10.77 -18.52
N ASP A 96 2.26 -9.92 -19.37
CA ASP A 96 3.66 -9.52 -19.24
C ASP A 96 3.90 -8.72 -17.96
N MET A 97 2.87 -8.04 -17.45
CA MET A 97 2.93 -7.30 -16.21
C MET A 97 1.61 -7.34 -15.43
N ALA A 98 1.71 -7.45 -14.10
CA ALA A 98 0.62 -7.17 -13.17
C ALA A 98 0.92 -5.89 -12.37
N ILE A 99 -0.13 -5.15 -12.04
CA ILE A 99 -0.06 -3.95 -11.20
C ILE A 99 -1.17 -4.00 -10.14
N SER A 100 -0.88 -3.52 -8.94
CA SER A 100 -1.88 -3.34 -7.87
C SER A 100 -1.42 -2.23 -6.93
N MET A 101 -2.19 -1.17 -6.83
CA MET A 101 -1.75 0.09 -6.20
C MET A 101 -2.75 0.53 -5.15
N GLU A 102 -2.35 0.45 -3.86
CA GLU A 102 -3.17 0.82 -2.70
C GLU A 102 -4.49 0.02 -2.64
N VAL A 103 -4.38 -1.30 -2.66
CA VAL A 103 -5.51 -2.25 -2.65
C VAL A 103 -5.46 -3.18 -1.44
N ALA A 104 -4.30 -3.76 -1.16
CA ALA A 104 -4.16 -4.85 -0.20
C ALA A 104 -4.39 -4.44 1.26
N GLU A 105 -4.36 -3.14 1.56
CA GLU A 105 -4.69 -2.54 2.85
C GLU A 105 -6.19 -2.63 3.19
N HIS A 106 -7.06 -2.76 2.19
CA HIS A 106 -8.50 -2.90 2.38
C HIS A 106 -8.92 -4.35 2.65
N LEU A 107 -8.08 -5.31 2.27
CA LEU A 107 -8.33 -6.74 2.47
C LEU A 107 -8.05 -7.13 3.92
N THR A 108 -8.74 -8.14 4.46
CA THR A 108 -8.37 -8.66 5.78
C THR A 108 -6.98 -9.35 5.73
N ALA A 109 -6.23 -9.24 6.83
CA ALA A 109 -4.85 -9.72 6.89
C ALA A 109 -4.69 -11.22 6.60
N ASP A 110 -5.70 -12.04 6.89
CA ASP A 110 -5.72 -13.47 6.57
C ASP A 110 -5.83 -13.77 5.07
N LYS A 111 -6.20 -12.78 4.24
CA LYS A 111 -6.25 -12.91 2.77
C LYS A 111 -4.95 -12.53 2.08
N ALA A 112 -3.98 -11.96 2.80
CA ALA A 112 -2.75 -11.44 2.19
C ALA A 112 -1.99 -12.50 1.38
N GLU A 113 -1.87 -13.74 1.89
CA GLU A 113 -1.23 -14.83 1.13
C GLU A 113 -1.95 -15.12 -0.18
N ARG A 114 -3.27 -15.31 -0.13
CA ARG A 114 -4.09 -15.60 -1.31
C ARG A 114 -4.05 -14.46 -2.32
N PHE A 115 -4.04 -13.22 -1.87
CA PHE A 115 -3.94 -12.07 -2.76
C PHE A 115 -2.60 -12.04 -3.49
N VAL A 116 -1.50 -12.29 -2.78
CA VAL A 116 -0.16 -12.39 -3.38
C VAL A 116 -0.06 -13.60 -4.32
N ASP A 117 -0.67 -14.73 -3.99
CA ASP A 117 -0.77 -15.88 -4.91
C ASP A 117 -1.44 -15.50 -6.24
N PHE A 118 -2.54 -14.75 -6.17
CA PHE A 118 -3.26 -14.28 -7.36
C PHE A 118 -2.42 -13.31 -8.19
N LEU A 119 -1.73 -12.35 -7.55
CA LEU A 119 -0.80 -11.45 -8.26
C LEU A 119 0.32 -12.20 -8.98
N CYS A 120 0.90 -13.22 -8.32
CA CYS A 120 1.96 -14.04 -8.90
C CYS A 120 1.45 -14.95 -10.03
N SER A 121 0.20 -15.41 -9.97
CA SER A 121 -0.41 -16.19 -11.05
C SER A 121 -0.68 -15.32 -12.28
N CYS A 122 -0.93 -14.02 -12.10
CA CYS A 122 -1.13 -13.06 -13.18
C CYS A 122 0.13 -12.79 -14.01
N SER A 123 1.30 -12.60 -13.39
CA SER A 123 2.51 -12.21 -14.12
C SER A 123 3.80 -12.48 -13.34
N ASP A 124 4.91 -12.71 -14.06
CA ASP A 124 6.24 -12.79 -13.47
C ASP A 124 6.81 -11.42 -13.09
N VAL A 125 6.12 -10.33 -13.44
CA VAL A 125 6.47 -8.96 -13.08
C VAL A 125 5.27 -8.31 -12.42
N VAL A 126 5.45 -7.89 -11.17
CA VAL A 126 4.40 -7.27 -10.37
C VAL A 126 4.89 -5.94 -9.83
N ALA A 127 4.25 -4.83 -10.20
CA ALA A 127 4.42 -3.56 -9.48
C ALA A 127 3.31 -3.44 -8.44
N PHE A 128 3.68 -3.34 -7.17
CA PHE A 128 2.73 -3.44 -6.07
C PHE A 128 2.96 -2.34 -5.04
N SER A 129 1.86 -1.77 -4.54
CA SER A 129 1.86 -0.86 -3.39
C SER A 129 0.69 -1.18 -2.45
N ALA A 130 0.91 -0.94 -1.16
CA ALA A 130 -0.12 -0.99 -0.14
C ALA A 130 0.27 -0.09 1.03
N ALA A 131 -0.73 0.50 1.69
CA ALA A 131 -0.52 1.39 2.82
C ALA A 131 0.31 0.78 3.97
N ILE A 132 1.26 1.56 4.48
CA ILE A 132 2.03 1.22 5.69
C ILE A 132 1.24 1.52 6.98
N PRO A 133 1.63 0.96 8.15
CA PRO A 133 0.97 1.25 9.41
C PRO A 133 0.87 2.76 9.70
N PHE A 134 -0.33 3.19 10.08
CA PHE A 134 -0.69 4.58 10.37
C PHE A 134 -0.65 5.51 9.17
N GLN A 135 -0.59 5.00 7.93
CA GLN A 135 -0.80 5.81 6.74
C GLN A 135 -2.18 6.46 6.77
N GLY A 136 -3.19 5.71 7.22
CA GLY A 136 -4.57 6.14 7.24
C GLY A 136 -5.18 6.12 5.83
N GLY A 137 -6.48 6.32 5.78
CA GLY A 137 -7.30 6.21 4.58
C GLY A 137 -8.66 5.62 4.93
N THR A 138 -9.52 5.41 3.93
CA THR A 138 -10.88 4.93 4.14
C THR A 138 -10.90 3.41 4.22
N ASP A 139 -11.40 2.85 5.32
CA ASP A 139 -11.54 1.39 5.51
C ASP A 139 -10.23 0.60 5.34
N HIS A 140 -9.13 1.13 5.86
CA HIS A 140 -7.87 0.39 5.94
C HIS A 140 -7.92 -0.61 7.10
N ARG A 141 -7.65 -1.88 6.80
CA ARG A 141 -7.74 -3.02 7.74
C ARG A 141 -6.42 -3.77 7.89
N ASN A 142 -5.57 -3.71 6.87
CA ASN A 142 -4.32 -4.46 6.77
C ASN A 142 -3.17 -3.56 6.31
N GLU A 143 -2.99 -2.44 7.00
CA GLU A 143 -1.80 -1.60 6.81
C GLU A 143 -0.55 -2.36 7.27
N GLN A 144 0.39 -2.59 6.35
CA GLN A 144 1.56 -3.43 6.59
C GLN A 144 2.81 -2.82 5.97
N TRP A 145 3.95 -3.05 6.59
CA TRP A 145 5.24 -2.59 6.10
C TRP A 145 5.56 -3.17 4.71
N GLN A 146 6.33 -2.46 3.91
CA GLN A 146 6.76 -2.94 2.59
C GLN A 146 7.51 -4.27 2.69
N SER A 147 8.29 -4.48 3.75
CA SER A 147 8.97 -5.74 4.02
C SER A 147 8.00 -6.91 4.17
N TYR A 148 6.85 -6.71 4.83
CA TYR A 148 5.84 -7.77 5.01
C TYR A 148 5.36 -8.31 3.66
N TRP A 149 5.09 -7.42 2.70
CA TRP A 149 4.69 -7.80 1.35
C TRP A 149 5.85 -8.44 0.59
N ALA A 150 7.05 -7.86 0.69
CA ALA A 150 8.23 -8.38 0.01
C ALA A 150 8.60 -9.80 0.44
N GLU A 151 8.44 -10.14 1.73
CA GLU A 151 8.67 -11.49 2.22
C GLU A 151 7.70 -12.51 1.60
N LYS A 152 6.43 -12.13 1.36
CA LYS A 152 5.43 -13.00 0.71
C LYS A 152 5.71 -13.24 -0.77
N PHE A 153 6.14 -12.20 -1.47
CA PHE A 153 6.61 -12.31 -2.85
C PHE A 153 7.87 -13.18 -2.93
N LEU A 154 8.83 -12.97 -2.02
CA LEU A 154 10.07 -13.75 -1.99
C LEU A 154 9.82 -15.23 -1.72
N ALA A 155 8.86 -15.56 -0.85
CA ALA A 155 8.43 -16.94 -0.62
C ALA A 155 7.91 -17.65 -1.89
N ARG A 156 7.48 -16.88 -2.90
CA ARG A 156 7.02 -17.34 -4.22
C ARG A 156 8.07 -17.20 -5.32
N GLY A 157 9.32 -16.89 -4.97
CA GLY A 157 10.43 -16.77 -5.91
C GLY A 157 10.55 -15.39 -6.57
N TYR A 158 9.83 -14.37 -6.10
CA TYR A 158 9.91 -13.01 -6.63
C TYR A 158 10.95 -12.18 -5.87
N LEU A 159 11.89 -11.62 -6.62
CA LEU A 159 12.90 -10.69 -6.12
C LEU A 159 12.29 -9.29 -6.04
N ALA A 160 12.59 -8.55 -4.97
CA ALA A 160 12.10 -7.18 -4.80
C ALA A 160 13.14 -6.15 -5.25
N SER A 161 12.69 -5.03 -5.82
CA SER A 161 13.53 -3.93 -6.26
C SER A 161 12.91 -2.59 -5.90
N ASP A 162 13.75 -1.71 -5.33
CA ASP A 162 13.38 -0.35 -4.96
C ASP A 162 13.49 0.66 -6.13
N LEU A 163 13.58 0.15 -7.34
CA LEU A 163 13.81 0.95 -8.54
C LEU A 163 12.67 1.95 -8.82
N LEU A 164 11.42 1.59 -8.52
CA LEU A 164 10.28 2.48 -8.77
C LEU A 164 10.23 3.67 -7.79
N ARG A 165 10.54 3.48 -6.50
CA ARG A 165 10.59 4.61 -5.56
C ARG A 165 11.76 5.52 -5.89
N ARG A 166 12.94 4.98 -6.22
CA ARG A 166 14.08 5.82 -6.65
C ARG A 166 13.75 6.70 -7.87
N HIS A 167 12.82 6.28 -8.73
CA HIS A 167 12.35 7.08 -9.84
C HIS A 167 11.28 8.12 -9.42
N ALA A 168 10.29 7.69 -8.62
CA ALA A 168 9.14 8.51 -8.27
C ALA A 168 9.41 9.49 -7.11
N TRP A 169 10.44 9.26 -6.30
CA TRP A 169 10.68 10.02 -5.07
C TRP A 169 10.95 11.50 -5.35
N GLY A 170 10.17 12.37 -4.72
CA GLY A 170 10.23 13.82 -4.93
C GLY A 170 9.59 14.29 -6.24
N ALA A 171 8.99 13.40 -7.04
CA ALA A 171 8.22 13.82 -8.21
C ALA A 171 6.97 14.59 -7.75
N PRO A 172 6.78 15.85 -8.19
CA PRO A 172 5.70 16.70 -7.68
C PRO A 172 4.31 16.20 -8.08
N ASP A 173 4.22 15.52 -9.22
CA ASP A 173 2.96 15.03 -9.79
C ASP A 173 2.64 13.58 -9.41
N CYS A 174 3.41 12.99 -8.49
CA CYS A 174 3.16 11.66 -7.96
C CYS A 174 2.76 11.76 -6.49
N ALA A 175 1.65 11.16 -6.09
CA ALA A 175 1.21 11.23 -4.71
C ALA A 175 2.22 10.54 -3.77
N TYR A 176 2.44 11.11 -2.59
CA TYR A 176 3.49 10.62 -1.68
C TYR A 176 3.32 9.14 -1.32
N TYR A 177 2.07 8.65 -1.22
CA TYR A 177 1.78 7.28 -0.82
C TYR A 177 2.18 6.29 -1.92
N TYR A 178 1.95 6.61 -3.20
CA TYR A 178 2.50 5.82 -4.30
C TYR A 178 4.03 5.85 -4.32
N GLN A 179 4.66 7.02 -4.14
CA GLN A 179 6.12 7.13 -4.05
C GLN A 179 6.70 6.28 -2.91
N GLN A 180 5.99 6.20 -1.79
CA GLN A 180 6.40 5.50 -0.58
C GLN A 180 6.25 3.99 -0.68
N ASN A 181 5.16 3.53 -1.28
CA ASN A 181 4.70 2.16 -1.12
C ASN A 181 5.05 1.29 -2.34
N VAL A 182 5.28 1.89 -3.51
CA VAL A 182 5.49 1.12 -4.74
C VAL A 182 6.81 0.35 -4.71
N VAL A 183 6.75 -0.96 -4.95
CA VAL A 183 7.92 -1.83 -5.10
C VAL A 183 7.73 -2.71 -6.34
N LEU A 184 8.81 -2.96 -7.07
CA LEU A 184 8.81 -3.86 -8.22
C LEU A 184 9.23 -5.26 -7.76
N TYR A 185 8.45 -6.26 -8.13
CA TYR A 185 8.72 -7.67 -7.87
C TYR A 185 8.86 -8.43 -9.18
N VAL A 186 9.92 -9.22 -9.33
CA VAL A 186 10.15 -10.03 -10.54
C VAL A 186 10.53 -11.44 -10.17
N HIS A 187 9.85 -12.44 -10.75
CA HIS A 187 10.18 -13.83 -10.55
C HIS A 187 11.63 -14.09 -10.99
N LYS A 188 12.41 -14.76 -10.14
CA LYS A 188 13.87 -14.96 -10.34
C LYS A 188 14.23 -15.65 -11.67
N ASP A 189 13.34 -16.49 -12.18
CA ASP A 189 13.53 -17.25 -13.43
C ASP A 189 12.96 -16.52 -14.65
N SER A 190 12.42 -15.31 -14.46
CA SER A 190 11.88 -14.49 -15.54
C SER A 190 12.97 -13.85 -16.39
N ARG A 191 12.71 -13.68 -17.68
CA ARG A 191 13.61 -12.94 -18.60
C ARG A 191 13.94 -11.53 -18.10
N TRP A 192 13.01 -10.89 -17.38
CA TRP A 192 13.21 -9.53 -16.87
C TRP A 192 14.14 -9.45 -15.66
N ALA A 193 14.33 -10.54 -14.90
CA ALA A 193 15.21 -10.54 -13.74
C ALA A 193 16.66 -10.19 -14.11
N ALA A 194 17.09 -10.57 -15.32
CA ALA A 194 18.42 -10.27 -15.85
C ALA A 194 18.47 -9.00 -16.72
N SER A 195 17.34 -8.52 -17.24
CA SER A 195 17.31 -7.44 -18.24
C SER A 195 17.06 -6.05 -17.68
N ILE A 196 16.53 -5.92 -16.46
CA ILE A 196 16.25 -4.61 -15.86
C ILE A 196 17.56 -4.02 -15.30
N PRO A 197 18.05 -2.90 -15.87
CA PRO A 197 19.25 -2.25 -15.37
C PRO A 197 19.04 -1.70 -13.96
N ASP A 198 20.10 -1.70 -13.16
CA ASP A 198 20.15 -1.14 -11.81
C ASP A 198 19.11 -1.69 -10.83
N ALA A 199 18.53 -2.86 -11.09
CA ALA A 199 17.43 -3.40 -10.28
C ALA A 199 17.77 -3.58 -8.79
N GLN A 200 19.04 -3.86 -8.44
CA GLN A 200 19.47 -4.03 -7.03
C GLN A 200 18.55 -4.99 -6.25
N TRP A 201 18.42 -6.21 -6.77
CA TRP A 201 17.49 -7.21 -6.26
C TRP A 201 17.72 -7.56 -4.79
N ILE A 202 16.64 -7.49 -4.00
CA ILE A 202 16.53 -8.08 -2.67
C ILE A 202 16.04 -9.52 -2.85
N SER A 203 16.91 -10.47 -2.53
CA SER A 203 16.70 -11.91 -2.71
C SER A 203 16.71 -12.70 -1.39
N ARG A 204 16.91 -12.04 -0.26
CA ARG A 204 16.97 -12.66 1.08
C ARG A 204 15.96 -12.00 1.99
N GLN A 205 15.25 -12.82 2.75
CA GLN A 205 14.22 -12.36 3.70
C GLN A 205 14.79 -11.33 4.70
N ALA A 206 16.01 -11.56 5.21
CA ALA A 206 16.68 -10.65 6.14
C ALA A 206 16.95 -9.25 5.57
N ASP A 207 16.96 -9.09 4.25
CA ASP A 207 17.18 -7.80 3.59
C ASP A 207 15.87 -7.06 3.29
N CYS A 208 14.69 -7.72 3.35
CA CYS A 208 13.39 -7.12 3.05
C CYS A 208 13.09 -5.89 3.94
N VAL A 209 13.58 -5.88 5.19
CA VAL A 209 13.41 -4.74 6.12
C VAL A 209 13.99 -3.43 5.57
N LYS A 210 14.96 -3.49 4.66
CA LYS A 210 15.54 -2.30 4.01
C LYS A 210 14.55 -1.59 3.09
N LEU A 211 13.46 -2.25 2.70
CA LEU A 211 12.38 -1.62 1.94
C LEU A 211 11.48 -0.75 2.80
N ASN A 212 11.53 -0.85 4.14
CA ASN A 212 10.64 -0.09 5.00
C ASN A 212 11.04 1.39 4.98
N VAL A 213 10.16 2.23 4.44
CA VAL A 213 10.37 3.68 4.37
C VAL A 213 9.09 4.41 4.74
N VAL A 214 9.26 5.58 5.34
CA VAL A 214 8.20 6.57 5.54
C VAL A 214 8.59 7.82 4.77
N HIS A 215 7.72 8.26 3.86
CA HIS A 215 7.95 9.45 3.07
C HIS A 215 7.94 10.71 3.97
N PRO A 216 8.83 11.69 3.75
CA PRO A 216 8.87 12.93 4.55
C PRO A 216 7.52 13.64 4.64
N ALA A 217 6.75 13.68 3.54
CA ALA A 217 5.40 14.24 3.56
C ALA A 217 4.47 13.50 4.54
N LYS A 218 4.49 12.16 4.58
CA LYS A 218 3.72 11.38 5.54
C LYS A 218 4.16 11.64 6.98
N TRP A 219 5.48 11.66 7.19
CA TRP A 219 6.06 11.96 8.49
C TRP A 219 5.63 13.34 8.99
N LEU A 220 5.74 14.37 8.15
CA LEU A 220 5.31 15.72 8.47
C LEU A 220 3.80 15.79 8.70
N LEU A 221 2.97 15.16 7.88
CA LEU A 221 1.51 15.11 8.10
C LEU A 221 1.15 14.49 9.47
N ALA A 222 1.91 13.52 9.96
CA ALA A 222 1.69 12.91 11.27
C ALA A 222 2.15 13.78 12.46
N HIS A 223 3.07 14.73 12.21
CA HIS A 223 3.76 15.54 13.21
C HIS A 223 3.55 17.07 13.04
N ASP A 224 2.75 17.50 12.07
CA ASP A 224 2.40 18.92 11.92
C ASP A 224 1.42 19.29 13.04
N ASP A 225 1.97 19.93 14.08
CA ASP A 225 1.24 20.38 15.26
C ASP A 225 0.17 21.42 14.94
N LYS A 226 0.20 22.05 13.76
CA LYS A 226 -0.75 23.12 13.38
C LYS A 226 -2.20 22.63 13.22
N GLY A 227 -2.42 21.33 13.04
CA GLY A 227 -3.75 20.70 13.02
C GLY A 227 -4.20 20.10 14.36
N LEU A 228 -3.35 20.12 15.38
CA LEU A 228 -3.59 19.45 16.65
C LEU A 228 -4.31 20.38 17.62
N GLY A 229 -5.59 20.62 17.35
CA GLY A 229 -6.49 21.26 18.30
C GLY A 229 -6.42 20.61 19.69
N LEU A 230 -6.77 21.39 20.71
CA LEU A 230 -6.79 21.08 22.15
C LEU A 230 -7.05 19.60 22.53
N ARG A 231 -7.87 18.87 21.75
CA ARG A 231 -8.12 17.42 21.89
C ARG A 231 -6.88 16.54 22.05
N ARG A 232 -5.79 16.75 21.29
CA ARG A 232 -4.59 15.88 21.42
C ARG A 232 -3.79 16.24 22.68
N ILE A 233 -3.76 17.50 23.09
CA ILE A 233 -3.22 17.94 24.39
C ILE A 233 -4.02 17.28 25.52
N PHE A 234 -5.35 17.28 25.47
CA PHE A 234 -6.21 16.63 26.45
C PHE A 234 -6.01 15.10 26.53
N HIS A 235 -5.78 14.42 25.41
CA HIS A 235 -5.51 12.98 25.39
C HIS A 235 -4.05 12.59 25.70
N ALA A 236 -3.09 13.49 25.43
CA ALA A 236 -1.68 13.27 25.74
C ALA A 236 -1.33 13.61 27.19
N LEU A 237 -2.07 14.54 27.83
CA LEU A 237 -1.83 14.96 29.22
C LEU A 237 -1.76 13.79 30.22
N PRO A 238 -2.71 12.81 30.21
CA PRO A 238 -2.69 11.69 31.15
C PRO A 238 -1.46 10.79 30.99
N ASN A 239 -1.02 10.59 29.74
CA ASN A 239 0.15 9.74 29.43
C ASN A 239 1.47 10.46 29.69
N ALA A 240 1.54 11.76 29.39
CA ALA A 240 2.69 12.61 29.72
C ALA A 240 2.87 12.73 31.24
N LEU A 241 1.78 12.92 32.01
CA LEU A 241 1.80 12.92 33.48
C LEU A 241 2.19 11.54 34.04
N LYS A 242 1.68 10.43 33.47
CA LYS A 242 2.11 9.07 33.86
C LYS A 242 3.59 8.81 33.56
N MET A 243 4.11 9.30 32.43
CA MET A 243 5.52 9.18 32.07
C MET A 243 6.41 10.02 32.99
N ALA A 244 6.01 11.26 33.30
CA ALA A 244 6.72 12.13 34.23
C ALA A 244 6.72 11.56 35.65
N ALA A 245 5.59 11.04 36.13
CA ALA A 245 5.50 10.36 37.42
C ALA A 245 6.37 9.11 37.49
N ARG A 246 6.45 8.32 36.40
CA ARG A 246 7.36 7.17 36.30
C ARG A 246 8.84 7.55 36.32
N LYS A 247 9.18 8.74 35.82
CA LYS A 247 10.56 9.24 35.77
C LYS A 247 11.02 9.88 37.09
N HIS A 248 10.09 10.45 37.87
CA HIS A 248 10.41 11.20 39.09
C HIS A 248 9.91 10.58 40.41
N ALA A 249 9.07 9.54 40.38
CA ALA A 249 8.57 8.85 41.57
C ALA A 249 8.49 7.32 41.37
N PRO A 250 9.63 6.62 41.27
CA PRO A 250 9.68 5.16 41.03
C PRO A 250 9.03 4.31 42.13
N TRP A 251 8.77 4.89 43.31
CA TRP A 251 8.16 4.26 44.50
C TRP A 251 6.64 4.03 44.39
N LEU A 252 5.97 4.58 43.36
CA LEU A 252 4.52 4.41 43.15
C LEU A 252 4.13 3.06 42.50
N ARG A 253 5.05 2.11 42.38
CA ARG A 253 4.72 0.71 42.05
C ARG A 253 4.12 0.02 43.28
N LEU A 254 2.83 0.23 43.53
CA LEU A 254 2.08 -0.65 44.42
C LEU A 254 1.58 -1.88 43.62
N PRO A 255 1.98 -3.11 44.00
CA PRO A 255 1.32 -4.32 43.51
C PRO A 255 -0.13 -4.34 44.01
N GLN A 256 -1.07 -4.85 43.19
CA GLN A 256 -2.48 -5.08 43.54
C GLN A 256 -2.72 -6.13 44.64
N VAL A 257 -1.72 -6.42 45.48
CA VAL A 257 -1.81 -7.39 46.57
C VAL A 257 -1.28 -6.72 47.83
N ILE A 258 -2.17 -6.04 48.55
CA ILE A 258 -2.27 -5.87 50.02
C ILE A 258 -3.37 -4.82 50.23
N PHE A 259 -4.63 -5.24 50.11
CA PHE A 259 -5.80 -4.52 50.65
C PHE A 259 -6.42 -5.30 51.83
N ARG A 260 -5.59 -6.04 52.56
CA ARG A 260 -5.94 -6.67 53.83
C ARG A 260 -4.78 -6.41 54.78
N LEU A 261 -5.11 -5.86 55.96
CA LEU A 261 -4.22 -5.55 57.11
C LEU A 261 -3.66 -4.12 57.21
N VAL A 262 -4.52 -3.09 57.22
CA VAL A 262 -4.39 -1.99 58.21
C VAL A 262 -5.80 -1.48 58.59
N LEU A 263 -6.60 -2.37 59.20
CA LEU A 263 -7.84 -1.99 59.92
C LEU A 263 -7.82 -2.54 61.35
N ARG A 264 -6.62 -2.65 61.94
CA ARG A 264 -6.45 -2.96 63.36
C ARG A 264 -5.23 -2.23 63.90
N ARG A 265 -5.52 -1.08 64.53
CA ARG A 265 -4.80 -0.40 65.62
C ARG A 265 -4.86 1.10 65.38
N PHE A 266 -5.99 1.70 65.71
CA PHE A 266 -6.05 2.78 66.69
C PHE A 266 -7.38 2.62 67.43
N CYS A 267 -7.29 2.57 68.76
CA CYS A 267 -8.40 2.81 69.67
C CYS A 267 -8.97 4.21 69.45
#